data_AF-A0A9D2LPI2-F1
#
_entry.id   AF-A0A9D2LPI2-F1
#
_cell.length_a   1.000
_cell.length_b   1.000
_cell.length_c   1.000
_cell.angle_alpha   90.00
_cell.angle_beta   90.00
_cell.angle_gamma   90.00
#
_symmetry.space_group_name_H-M   'P 1'
#
loop_
_entity.id
_entity.type
_entity.pdbx_description
1 polymer ?
#
loop_
_entity_poly.entity_id
_entity_poly.type
_entity_poly.pdbx_seq_one_letter_code
_entity_poly.pdbx_strand_id
1 'polypeptide(L)'
;MNARYPNLELLEYKVRMVLASDEEFLRTFEEKKKSNKYVYVEINAVMFPQIWGSTCTGFDICEDGSPALGGCAMTKEYTTVLHELLTDTYFVCFGERICYKVTNASKEFHEDLQRRRMASLSEAKRRY
;
A
#
# COMPACT_ATOMS: atom_id res chain seq x y z
N MET A 1 -17.89 4.95 15.25
CA MET A 1 -16.42 4.85 15.13
C MET A 1 -15.94 5.92 14.16
N ASN A 2 -15.18 6.89 14.63
CA ASN A 2 -14.53 7.87 13.77
C ASN A 2 -13.10 7.39 13.52
N ALA A 3 -12.83 6.90 12.31
CA ALA A 3 -11.47 6.63 11.87
C ALA A 3 -10.76 7.96 11.64
N ARG A 4 -9.51 8.07 12.07
CA ARG A 4 -8.69 9.25 11.83
C ARG A 4 -8.28 9.27 10.35
N TYR A 5 -8.39 10.42 9.69
CA TYR A 5 -7.83 10.56 8.35
C TYR A 5 -6.31 10.34 8.38
N PRO A 6 -5.77 9.55 7.44
CA PRO A 6 -4.34 9.35 7.35
C PRO A 6 -3.67 10.66 6.90
N ASN A 7 -2.46 10.90 7.37
CA ASN A 7 -1.60 11.95 6.85
C ASN A 7 -0.99 11.47 5.52
N LEU A 8 -1.50 11.99 4.40
CA LEU A 8 -1.12 11.53 3.06
C LEU A 8 0.33 11.90 2.74
N GLU A 9 0.78 13.07 3.17
CA GLU A 9 2.15 13.55 2.98
C GLU A 9 3.15 12.66 3.73
N LEU A 10 2.81 12.22 4.94
CA LEU A 10 3.61 11.27 5.71
C LEU A 10 3.66 9.89 5.04
N LEU A 11 2.54 9.42 4.49
CA LEU A 11 2.50 8.15 3.77
C LEU A 11 3.34 8.22 2.49
N GLU A 12 3.22 9.29 1.71
CA GLU A 12 4.04 9.50 0.51
C GLU A 12 5.53 9.57 0.87
N TYR A 13 5.88 10.29 1.94
CA TYR A 13 7.26 10.33 2.44
C TYR A 13 7.81 8.94 2.76
N LYS A 14 7.03 8.11 3.48
CA LYS A 14 7.43 6.72 3.79
C LYS A 14 7.59 5.87 2.52
N VAL A 15 6.69 6.02 1.55
CA VAL A 15 6.80 5.31 0.26
C VAL A 15 8.06 5.75 -0.50
N ARG A 16 8.36 7.04 -0.55
CA ARG A 16 9.60 7.55 -1.17
C ARG A 16 10.85 7.01 -0.49
N MET A 17 10.83 6.86 0.84
CA MET A 17 11.93 6.22 1.58
C MET A 17 12.12 4.75 1.17
N VAL A 18 11.03 3.99 1.00
CA VAL A 18 11.10 2.60 0.52
C VAL A 18 11.65 2.56 -0.91
N LEU A 19 11.13 3.40 -1.81
CA LEU A 19 11.58 3.49 -3.21
C LEU A 19 13.06 3.88 -3.32
N ALA A 20 13.55 4.76 -2.44
CA ALA A 20 14.97 5.15 -2.40
C ALA A 20 15.91 3.99 -2.04
N SER A 21 15.39 2.91 -1.47
CA SER A 21 16.13 1.67 -1.18
C SER A 21 15.82 0.52 -2.15
N ASP A 22 14.94 0.73 -3.14
CA ASP A 22 14.51 -0.31 -4.08
C ASP A 22 15.39 -0.28 -5.34
N GLU A 23 16.24 -1.31 -5.49
CA GLU A 23 17.21 -1.39 -6.59
C GLU A 23 16.56 -1.42 -7.98
N GLU A 24 15.40 -2.09 -8.11
CA GLU A 24 14.67 -2.17 -9.37
C GLU A 24 14.11 -0.80 -9.78
N PHE A 25 13.55 -0.09 -8.81
CA PHE A 25 13.10 1.29 -9.00
C PHE A 25 14.25 2.21 -9.39
N LEU A 26 15.36 2.18 -8.64
CA LEU A 26 16.53 3.03 -8.91
C LEU A 26 17.09 2.81 -10.32
N ARG A 27 17.24 1.54 -10.73
CA ARG A 27 17.70 1.20 -12.09
C ARG A 27 16.76 1.76 -13.16
N THR A 28 15.45 1.54 -13.01
CA THR A 28 14.44 2.01 -13.96
C THR A 28 14.40 3.55 -14.04
N PHE A 29 14.56 4.21 -12.89
CA PHE A 29 14.63 5.67 -12.80
C PHE A 29 15.86 6.23 -13.49
N GLU A 30 17.04 5.64 -13.28
CA GLU A 30 18.26 6.04 -13.97
C GLU A 30 18.17 5.86 -15.49
N GLU A 31 17.59 4.77 -15.96
CA GLU A 31 17.38 4.51 -17.39
C GLU A 31 16.44 5.55 -18.02
N LYS A 32 15.30 5.83 -17.38
CA LYS A 32 14.37 6.87 -17.84
C LYS A 32 14.98 8.27 -17.76
N LYS A 33 15.86 8.54 -16.80
CA LYS A 33 16.56 9.82 -16.69
C LYS A 33 17.55 10.07 -17.84
N LYS A 34 18.14 9.01 -18.41
CA LYS A 34 19.01 9.12 -19.60
C LYS A 34 18.24 9.58 -20.84
N SER A 35 16.99 9.13 -21.01
CA SER A 35 16.14 9.54 -22.14
C SER A 35 15.36 10.84 -21.87
N ASN A 36 14.99 11.11 -20.62
CA ASN A 36 14.28 12.32 -20.21
C ASN A 36 14.87 12.93 -18.92
N LYS A 37 15.55 14.07 -19.04
CA LYS A 37 16.16 14.79 -17.90
C LYS A 37 15.14 15.33 -16.89
N TYR A 38 13.87 15.44 -17.28
CA TYR A 38 12.78 15.94 -16.43
C TYR A 38 11.96 14.82 -15.80
N VAL A 39 12.44 13.57 -15.80
CA VAL A 39 11.75 12.49 -15.10
C VAL A 39 11.66 12.82 -13.60
N TYR A 40 10.46 12.70 -13.06
CA TYR A 40 10.19 12.82 -11.63
C TYR A 40 9.32 11.65 -11.18
N VAL A 41 9.32 11.40 -9.87
CA VAL A 41 8.52 10.34 -9.27
C VAL A 41 7.13 10.90 -8.99
N GLU A 42 6.16 10.44 -9.79
CA GLU A 42 4.75 10.75 -9.66
C GLU A 42 4.05 9.64 -8.89
N ILE A 43 3.29 10.02 -7.85
CA ILE A 43 2.55 9.10 -7.00
C ILE A 43 1.10 9.56 -6.93
N ASN A 44 0.17 8.71 -7.36
CA ASN A 44 -1.26 8.93 -7.22
C ASN A 44 -1.80 8.28 -5.95
N ALA A 45 -2.76 8.91 -5.28
CA ALA A 45 -3.36 8.39 -4.05
C ALA A 45 -4.85 8.14 -4.22
N VAL A 46 -5.31 6.97 -3.81
CA VAL A 46 -6.74 6.64 -3.63
C VAL A 46 -6.98 6.28 -2.17
N MET A 47 -7.90 6.99 -1.52
CA MET A 47 -8.21 6.81 -0.09
C MET A 47 -9.69 6.49 0.11
N PHE A 48 -9.98 5.50 0.94
CA PHE A 48 -11.35 5.12 1.31
C PHE A 48 -11.42 4.48 2.70
N PRO A 49 -12.55 4.61 3.42
CA PRO A 49 -12.75 3.90 4.67
C PRO A 49 -13.01 2.42 4.41
N GLN A 50 -12.41 1.55 5.22
CA GLN A 50 -12.66 0.11 5.22
C GLN A 50 -12.96 -0.37 6.64
N ILE A 51 -13.79 -1.40 6.78
CA ILE A 51 -14.14 -2.02 8.06
C ILE A 51 -13.44 -3.37 8.17
N TRP A 52 -12.83 -3.61 9.32
CA TRP A 52 -12.11 -4.83 9.65
C TRP A 52 -12.77 -5.53 10.82
N GLY A 53 -12.79 -6.86 10.81
CA GLY A 53 -13.29 -7.67 11.93
C GLY A 53 -12.32 -7.83 13.10
N SER A 54 -11.17 -7.13 13.06
CA SER A 54 -10.09 -7.23 14.03
C SER A 54 -9.53 -5.84 14.34
N THR A 55 -9.08 -5.63 15.58
CA THR A 55 -8.34 -4.42 15.98
C THR A 55 -6.97 -4.33 15.30
N CYS A 56 -6.45 -5.42 14.73
CA CYS A 56 -5.22 -5.42 13.94
C CYS A 56 -5.44 -4.98 12.48
N THR A 57 -6.67 -4.67 12.09
CA THR A 57 -7.03 -4.25 10.72
C THR A 57 -6.57 -5.29 9.68
N GLY A 58 -5.91 -4.88 8.59
CA GLY A 58 -5.34 -5.79 7.61
C GLY A 58 -3.98 -6.36 7.98
N PHE A 59 -3.40 -6.02 9.13
CA PHE A 59 -2.14 -6.60 9.63
C PHE A 59 -2.43 -7.88 10.41
N ASP A 60 -2.79 -8.95 9.71
CA ASP A 60 -3.24 -10.22 10.29
C ASP A 60 -2.11 -11.25 10.52
N ILE A 61 -0.89 -10.97 10.06
CA ILE A 61 0.32 -11.76 10.32
C ILE A 61 1.51 -10.88 10.72
N CYS A 62 2.38 -11.45 11.55
CA CYS A 62 3.65 -10.88 11.96
C CYS A 62 4.74 -11.12 10.90
N GLU A 63 5.93 -10.54 11.11
CA GLU A 63 7.08 -10.70 10.20
C GLU A 63 7.55 -12.17 10.11
N ASP A 64 7.42 -12.93 11.21
CA ASP A 64 7.72 -14.36 11.27
C ASP A 64 6.62 -15.27 10.67
N GLY A 65 5.54 -14.67 10.17
CA GLY A 65 4.39 -15.38 9.59
C GLY A 65 3.39 -15.92 10.63
N SER A 66 3.62 -15.72 11.92
CA SER A 66 2.64 -16.05 12.96
C SER A 66 1.41 -15.12 12.88
N PRO A 67 0.22 -15.55 13.32
CA PRO A 67 -0.96 -14.68 13.35
C PRO A 67 -0.75 -13.48 14.28
N ALA A 68 -1.14 -12.29 13.81
CA ALA A 68 -1.10 -11.09 14.65
C ALA A 68 -2.14 -11.18 15.79
N LEU A 69 -1.74 -10.78 16.99
CA LEU A 69 -2.63 -10.75 18.15
C LEU A 69 -3.53 -9.51 18.11
N GLY A 70 -4.80 -9.72 17.78
CA GLY A 70 -5.83 -8.67 17.74
C GLY A 70 -7.09 -9.04 18.52
N GLY A 71 -7.80 -8.02 19.00
CA GLY A 71 -9.13 -8.18 19.58
C GLY A 71 -10.18 -8.40 18.49
N CYS A 72 -11.21 -9.18 18.82
CA CYS A 72 -12.39 -9.37 17.97
C CYS A 72 -13.32 -8.15 18.08
N ALA A 73 -12.98 -7.07 17.38
CA ALA A 73 -13.78 -5.86 17.32
C ALA A 73 -13.83 -5.30 15.91
N MET A 74 -15.03 -4.91 15.48
CA MET A 74 -15.21 -4.17 14.23
C MET A 74 -14.44 -2.86 14.33
N THR A 75 -13.48 -2.66 13.43
CA THR A 75 -12.58 -1.50 13.42
C THR A 75 -12.68 -0.83 12.07
N LYS A 76 -13.12 0.43 12.06
CA LYS A 76 -13.08 1.28 10.86
C LYS A 76 -11.70 1.92 10.77
N GLU A 77 -11.01 1.73 9.65
CA GLU A 77 -9.69 2.31 9.38
C GLU A 77 -9.65 2.81 7.92
N TYR A 78 -8.91 3.89 7.65
CA TYR A 78 -8.75 4.34 6.27
C TYR A 78 -7.72 3.49 5.55
N THR A 79 -8.07 3.04 4.35
CA THR A 79 -7.14 2.42 3.41
C THR A 79 -6.68 3.46 2.42
N THR A 80 -5.37 3.57 2.22
CA THR A 80 -4.77 4.43 1.20
C THR A 80 -3.94 3.57 0.27
N VAL A 81 -4.22 3.65 -1.03
CA VAL A 81 -3.42 3.01 -2.08
C VAL A 81 -2.64 4.10 -2.79
N LEU A 82 -1.32 4.05 -2.67
CA LEU A 82 -0.39 4.93 -3.35
C LEU A 82 0.16 4.20 -4.59
N HIS A 83 -0.02 4.78 -5.77
CA HIS A 83 0.40 4.23 -7.05
C HIS A 83 1.56 5.05 -7.61
N GLU A 84 2.75 4.46 -7.56
CA GLU A 84 3.96 4.96 -8.19
C GLU A 84 3.90 4.61 -9.69
N LEU A 85 3.97 5.64 -10.56
CA LEU A 85 3.68 5.48 -11.98
C LEU A 85 4.88 5.04 -12.83
N LEU A 86 6.11 5.17 -12.32
CA LEU A 86 7.32 4.87 -13.09
C LEU A 86 7.50 3.37 -13.31
N THR A 87 7.31 2.57 -12.26
CA THR A 87 7.42 1.11 -12.21
C THR A 87 6.08 0.43 -11.98
N ASP A 88 4.96 1.17 -12.13
CA ASP A 88 3.59 0.68 -11.93
C ASP A 88 3.43 -0.08 -10.60
N THR A 89 3.94 0.52 -9.53
CA THR A 89 4.02 -0.12 -8.22
C THR A 89 3.02 0.49 -7.26
N TYR A 90 2.27 -0.36 -6.56
CA TYR A 90 1.24 0.05 -5.61
C TYR A 90 1.68 -0.25 -4.18
N PHE A 91 1.44 0.70 -3.28
CA PHE A 91 1.64 0.57 -1.85
C PHE A 91 0.27 0.66 -1.17
N VAL A 92 -0.12 -0.39 -0.47
CA VAL A 92 -1.37 -0.42 0.29
C VAL A 92 -1.07 -0.12 1.75
N CYS A 93 -1.71 0.92 2.26
CA CYS A 93 -1.57 1.41 3.61
C CYS A 93 -2.89 1.27 4.36
N PHE A 94 -2.83 0.84 5.61
CA PHE A 94 -3.96 0.89 6.55
C PHE A 94 -3.63 1.87 7.66
N GLY A 95 -4.45 2.92 7.80
CA GLY A 95 -4.16 4.09 8.61
C GLY A 95 -2.88 4.78 8.13
N GLU A 96 -1.93 5.00 9.04
CA GLU A 96 -0.65 5.68 8.75
C GLU A 96 0.52 4.69 8.48
N ARG A 97 0.23 3.41 8.23
CA ARG A 97 1.24 2.34 8.05
C ARG A 97 1.13 1.68 6.69
N ILE A 98 2.27 1.51 6.01
CA ILE A 98 2.39 0.66 4.82
C ILE A 98 2.20 -0.79 5.27
N CYS A 99 1.34 -1.52 4.56
CA CYS A 99 1.06 -2.93 4.83
C CYS A 99 1.79 -3.83 3.83
N TYR A 100 1.60 -3.61 2.53
CA TYR A 100 2.27 -4.39 1.49
C TYR A 100 2.46 -3.59 0.20
N LYS A 101 3.39 -4.08 -0.63
CA LYS A 101 3.74 -3.59 -1.96
C LYS A 101 3.24 -4.57 -3.02
N VAL A 102 2.73 -4.07 -4.15
CA VAL A 102 2.28 -4.85 -5.31
C VAL A 102 2.96 -4.30 -6.56
N THR A 103 3.77 -5.12 -7.23
CA THR A 103 4.56 -4.71 -8.42
C THR A 103 4.03 -5.28 -9.74
N ASN A 104 3.13 -6.27 -9.69
CA ASN A 104 2.45 -6.86 -10.84
C ASN A 104 0.97 -6.98 -10.51
N ALA A 105 0.27 -5.85 -10.45
CA ALA A 105 -1.11 -5.80 -9.99
C ALA A 105 -2.01 -6.77 -10.78
N SER A 106 -2.57 -7.76 -10.07
CA SER A 106 -3.49 -8.74 -10.65
C SER A 106 -4.85 -8.11 -10.98
N LYS A 107 -5.67 -8.82 -11.76
CA LYS A 107 -7.06 -8.40 -12.01
C LYS A 107 -7.83 -8.28 -10.69
N GLU A 108 -7.59 -9.21 -9.78
CA GLU A 108 -8.20 -9.26 -8.46
C GLU A 108 -7.83 -8.03 -7.62
N PHE A 109 -6.57 -7.57 -7.69
CA PHE A 109 -6.15 -6.33 -7.03
C PHE A 109 -6.95 -5.13 -7.53
N HIS A 110 -7.09 -4.98 -8.85
CA HIS A 110 -7.86 -3.87 -9.42
C HIS A 110 -9.36 -3.96 -9.09
N GLU A 111 -9.94 -5.16 -9.09
CA GLU A 111 -11.33 -5.35 -8.66
C GLU A 111 -11.54 -4.98 -7.19
N ASP A 112 -10.62 -5.36 -6.32
CA ASP A 112 -10.68 -5.04 -4.89
C ASP A 112 -10.48 -3.54 -4.63
N LEU A 113 -9.57 -2.89 -5.37
CA LEU A 113 -9.39 -1.44 -5.33
C LEU A 113 -10.64 -0.70 -5.81
N GLN A 114 -11.25 -1.12 -6.92
CA GLN A 114 -12.50 -0.53 -7.42
C GLN A 114 -13.65 -0.70 -6.44
N ARG A 115 -13.74 -1.87 -5.80
CA ARG A 115 -14.75 -2.17 -4.77
C ARG A 115 -14.41 -1.58 -3.40
N ARG A 116 -13.25 -0.91 -3.26
CA ARG A 116 -12.76 -0.30 -2.01
C ARG A 116 -12.67 -1.32 -0.86
N ARG A 117 -12.15 -2.52 -1.18
CA ARG A 117 -12.10 -3.65 -0.26
C ARG A 117 -10.78 -4.42 -0.42
N MET A 118 -9.68 -3.82 0.04
CA MET A 118 -8.37 -4.43 -0.04
C MET A 118 -8.25 -5.61 0.94
N ALA A 119 -7.61 -6.68 0.51
CA ALA A 119 -7.27 -7.83 1.32
C ALA A 119 -6.35 -7.50 2.51
N SER A 120 -6.41 -8.32 3.56
CA SER A 120 -5.39 -8.31 4.62
C SER A 120 -4.04 -8.78 4.10
N LEU A 121 -2.97 -8.63 4.89
CA LEU A 121 -1.61 -8.98 4.48
C LEU A 121 -1.48 -10.46 4.09
N SER A 122 -2.06 -11.38 4.85
CA SER A 122 -2.00 -12.81 4.55
C SER A 122 -2.77 -13.20 3.28
N GLU A 123 -3.94 -12.59 3.05
CA GLU A 123 -4.75 -12.83 1.85
C GLU A 123 -4.10 -12.19 0.62
N ALA A 124 -3.60 -10.95 0.75
CA ALA A 124 -2.92 -10.23 -0.32
C ALA A 124 -1.74 -11.02 -0.87
N LYS A 125 -0.89 -11.63 -0.01
CA LYS A 125 0.24 -12.48 -0.43
C LYS A 125 -0.13 -13.63 -1.36
N ARG A 126 -1.39 -14.07 -1.37
CA ARG A 126 -1.88 -15.19 -2.19
C ARG A 126 -2.69 -14.73 -3.40
N ARG A 127 -3.28 -13.54 -3.33
CA ARG A 127 -4.32 -13.06 -4.24
C ARG A 127 -3.83 -12.00 -5.22
N TYR A 128 -2.82 -11.21 -4.81
CA TYR A 128 -2.22 -10.13 -5.60
C TYR A 128 -0.83 -10.53 -6.06
#